data_AF-A0AAD4GFH8-F1
#
_entry.id   AF-A0AAD4GFH8-F1
#
_cell.length_a   1.000
_cell.length_b   1.000
_cell.length_c   1.000
_cell.angle_alpha   90.00
_cell.angle_beta   90.00
_cell.angle_gamma   90.00
#
_symmetry.space_group_name_H-M   'P 1'
#
loop_
_entity.id
_entity.type
_entity.pdbx_description
1 polymer ?
#
loop_
_entity_poly.entity_id
_entity_poly.type
_entity_poly.pdbx_seq_one_letter_code
_entity_poly.pdbx_strand_id
1 'polypeptide(L)'
;NPFHPYPNETLWLIENWYWNHGVQKSKSGFKSLLKIIGSPDFHPEDVHCTNWTTIDCELGCLGTTSGTLSGSSISHNGDSDVQHWLPEEDSWMQRSVTISVPFPQRSLHPRPRDYTIFDFYH
;
A
#
# COMPACT_ATOMS: atom_id res chain seq x y z
N ASN A 1 6.89 12.91 -16.94
CA ASN A 1 7.79 11.99 -16.22
C ASN A 1 7.08 10.64 -16.12
N PRO A 2 7.64 9.55 -16.68
CA PRO A 2 7.00 8.22 -16.65
C PRO A 2 6.86 7.63 -15.24
N PHE A 3 7.62 8.13 -14.27
CA PHE A 3 7.58 7.70 -12.87
C PHE A 3 6.84 8.68 -11.96
N HIS A 4 6.08 9.63 -12.50
CA HIS A 4 5.30 10.57 -11.68
C HIS A 4 4.42 9.79 -10.66
N PRO A 5 4.42 10.14 -9.36
CA PRO A 5 4.94 11.39 -8.75
C PRO A 5 6.45 11.44 -8.46
N TYR A 6 7.17 10.33 -8.63
CA TYR A 6 8.60 10.23 -8.31
C TYR A 6 9.48 11.04 -9.27
N PRO A 7 10.47 11.79 -8.77
CA PRO A 7 11.44 12.53 -9.59
C PRO A 7 12.26 11.65 -10.53
N ASN A 8 12.58 10.42 -10.12
CA ASN A 8 13.41 9.48 -10.85
C ASN A 8 12.96 8.02 -10.60
N GLU A 9 13.52 7.08 -11.37
CA GLU A 9 13.25 5.65 -11.27
C GLU A 9 13.74 5.04 -9.94
N THR A 10 14.88 5.52 -9.45
CA THR A 10 15.54 5.01 -8.23
C THR A 10 14.66 5.18 -6.99
N LEU A 11 13.98 6.32 -6.85
CA LEU A 11 13.07 6.63 -5.75
C LEU A 11 11.84 5.73 -5.79
N TRP A 12 11.27 5.54 -6.99
CA TRP A 12 10.17 4.59 -7.19
C TRP A 12 10.58 3.17 -6.78
N LEU A 13 11.78 2.71 -7.15
CA LEU A 13 12.29 1.38 -6.79
C LEU A 13 12.47 1.21 -5.27
N ILE A 14 12.91 2.27 -4.56
CA ILE A 14 13.08 2.26 -3.09
C ILE A 14 11.72 2.15 -2.39
N GLU A 15 10.74 2.95 -2.79
CA GLU A 15 9.39 2.87 -2.22
C GLU A 15 8.69 1.57 -2.57
N ASN A 16 8.82 1.11 -3.83
CA ASN A 16 8.32 -0.19 -4.25
C ASN A 16 8.93 -1.32 -3.41
N TRP A 17 10.23 -1.24 -3.07
CA TRP A 17 10.85 -2.17 -2.15
C TRP A 17 10.26 -2.07 -0.73
N TYR A 18 10.01 -0.86 -0.25
CA TYR A 18 9.48 -0.61 1.08
C TYR A 18 8.09 -1.24 1.26
N TRP A 19 7.18 -1.02 0.31
CA TRP A 19 5.78 -1.46 0.37
C TRP A 19 5.58 -2.94 -0.01
N ASN A 20 6.28 -3.46 -1.03
CA ASN A 20 5.93 -4.77 -1.61
C ASN A 20 6.71 -5.97 -1.04
N HIS A 21 7.75 -5.75 -0.23
CA HIS A 21 8.57 -6.84 0.30
C HIS A 21 8.09 -7.40 1.66
N GLY A 22 6.84 -7.15 2.02
CA GLY A 22 6.15 -7.69 3.19
C GLY A 22 6.52 -6.99 4.50
N VAL A 23 5.72 -7.29 5.55
CA VAL A 23 5.86 -6.72 6.90
C VAL A 23 7.18 -7.13 7.56
N GLN A 24 7.71 -8.31 7.22
CA GLN A 24 8.99 -8.81 7.71
C GLN A 24 10.05 -8.71 6.61
N LYS A 25 11.09 -7.89 6.84
CA LYS A 25 12.19 -7.72 5.89
C LYS A 25 13.01 -9.01 5.80
N SER A 26 13.04 -9.60 4.60
CA SER A 26 13.80 -10.83 4.33
C SER A 26 15.22 -10.53 3.86
N LYS A 27 16.13 -11.50 4.05
CA LYS A 27 17.52 -11.38 3.54
C LYS A 27 17.58 -11.29 2.01
N SER A 28 16.66 -11.94 1.31
CA SER A 28 16.51 -11.78 -0.14
C SER A 28 16.03 -10.38 -0.50
N GLY A 29 15.04 -9.83 0.22
CA GLY A 29 14.61 -8.44 0.08
C GLY A 29 15.75 -7.45 0.30
N PHE A 30 16.58 -7.65 1.33
CA PHE A 30 17.75 -6.82 1.57
C PHE A 30 18.77 -6.85 0.41
N LYS A 31 19.01 -8.02 -0.20
CA LYS A 31 19.86 -8.11 -1.40
C LYS A 31 19.28 -7.35 -2.59
N SER A 32 17.96 -7.37 -2.77
CA SER A 32 17.30 -6.57 -3.81
C SER A 32 17.48 -5.07 -3.57
N LEU A 33 17.37 -4.62 -2.31
CA LEU A 33 17.66 -3.22 -1.95
C LEU A 33 19.12 -2.84 -2.24
N LEU A 34 20.08 -3.69 -1.87
CA LEU A 34 21.50 -3.46 -2.17
C LEU A 34 21.77 -3.37 -3.68
N LYS A 35 21.01 -4.09 -4.50
CA LYS A 35 21.11 -3.99 -5.97
C LYS A 35 20.63 -2.62 -6.47
N ILE A 36 19.59 -2.05 -5.86
CA ILE A 36 19.08 -0.72 -6.19
C ILE A 36 20.10 0.36 -5.79
N ILE A 37 20.60 0.30 -4.56
CA ILE A 37 21.59 1.27 -4.04
C ILE A 37 22.94 1.15 -4.73
N GLY A 38 23.31 -0.07 -5.14
CA GLY A 38 24.55 -0.33 -5.88
C GLY A 38 24.49 -0.03 -7.38
N SER A 39 23.38 0.51 -7.88
CA SER A 39 23.24 0.90 -9.29
C SER A 39 24.13 2.12 -9.60
N PRO A 40 24.77 2.20 -10.79
CA PRO A 40 25.49 3.40 -11.21
C PRO A 40 24.58 4.63 -11.37
N ASP A 41 23.27 4.41 -11.55
CA ASP A 41 22.25 5.46 -11.69
C ASP A 41 21.65 5.86 -10.32
N PHE A 42 22.17 5.29 -9.21
CA PHE A 42 21.78 5.68 -7.87
C PHE A 42 22.52 6.96 -7.46
N HIS A 43 21.76 8.03 -7.26
CA HIS A 43 22.26 9.28 -6.70
C HIS A 43 21.73 9.47 -5.28
N PRO A 44 22.58 9.43 -4.25
CA PRO A 44 22.15 9.63 -2.87
C PRO A 44 21.54 11.03 -2.64
N GLU A 45 21.95 12.02 -3.43
CA GLU A 45 21.41 13.37 -3.39
C GLU A 45 19.91 13.39 -3.70
N ASP A 46 19.45 12.54 -4.61
CA ASP A 46 18.04 12.46 -4.99
C ASP A 46 17.19 11.95 -3.84
N VAL A 47 17.68 10.97 -3.07
CA VAL A 47 16.98 10.43 -1.88
C VAL A 47 16.87 11.48 -0.79
N HIS A 48 17.92 12.27 -0.59
CA HIS A 48 17.95 13.31 0.43
C HIS A 48 17.13 14.55 0.06
N CYS A 49 17.10 14.93 -1.22
CA CYS A 49 16.36 16.12 -1.69
C CYS A 49 14.89 15.84 -1.97
N THR A 50 14.45 14.59 -1.88
CA THR A 50 13.07 14.21 -2.14
C THR A 50 12.16 14.67 -1.00
N ASN A 51 11.11 15.41 -1.37
CA ASN A 51 10.02 15.76 -0.47
C ASN A 51 9.03 14.59 -0.38
N TRP A 52 9.36 13.60 0.46
CA TRP A 52 8.54 12.40 0.69
C TRP A 52 7.12 12.74 1.08
N THR A 53 6.91 13.79 1.89
CA THR A 53 5.56 14.23 2.29
C THR A 53 4.71 14.64 1.09
N THR A 54 5.29 15.30 0.08
CA THR A 54 4.54 15.68 -1.14
C THR A 54 4.19 14.45 -1.97
N ILE A 55 5.12 13.50 -2.09
CA ILE A 55 4.90 12.24 -2.80
C ILE A 55 3.82 11.41 -2.10
N ASP A 56 3.90 11.24 -0.79
CA ASP A 56 2.91 10.53 0.02
C ASP A 56 1.53 11.18 -0.05
N CYS A 57 1.47 12.52 0.00
CA CYS A 57 0.22 13.26 -0.19
C CYS A 57 -0.36 13.00 -1.59
N GLU A 58 0.45 13.04 -2.64
CA GLU A 58 -0.04 12.81 -4.00
C GLU A 58 -0.52 11.37 -4.21
N LEU A 59 0.23 10.39 -3.72
CA LEU A 59 -0.12 8.97 -3.74
C LEU A 59 -1.37 8.66 -2.89
N GLY A 60 -1.49 9.29 -1.72
CA GLY A 60 -2.66 9.16 -0.83
C GLY A 60 -3.90 9.89 -1.34
N CYS A 61 -3.74 11.04 -1.99
CA CYS A 61 -4.83 11.82 -2.58
C CYS A 61 -5.38 11.22 -3.87
N LEU A 62 -4.60 10.41 -4.61
CA LEU A 62 -5.03 9.71 -5.82
C LEU A 62 -6.19 8.71 -5.58
N GLY A 63 -6.51 8.38 -4.33
CA GLY A 63 -7.73 7.64 -3.96
C GLY A 63 -9.04 8.43 -4.08
N THR A 64 -9.00 9.76 -4.20
CA THR A 64 -10.21 10.63 -4.18
C THR A 64 -10.52 11.31 -5.51
N THR A 65 -9.78 11.02 -6.59
CA THR A 65 -10.10 11.54 -7.93
C THR A 65 -11.19 10.71 -8.62
N SER A 66 -12.35 10.57 -7.98
CA SER A 66 -13.64 10.40 -8.67
C SER A 66 -14.78 10.67 -7.69
N GLY A 67 -15.01 11.95 -7.42
CA GLY A 67 -16.31 12.42 -6.93
C GLY A 67 -16.24 13.42 -5.79
N THR A 68 -16.24 14.70 -6.18
CA THR A 68 -16.78 15.82 -5.39
C THR A 68 -15.86 16.45 -4.34
N LEU A 69 -15.25 17.57 -4.75
CA LEU A 69 -14.95 18.79 -4.00
C LEU A 69 -15.25 18.76 -2.48
N SER A 70 -14.20 18.86 -1.67
CA SER A 70 -14.23 19.73 -0.50
C SER A 70 -12.83 20.23 -0.20
N GLY A 71 -12.63 21.52 -0.41
CA GLY A 71 -11.36 22.17 -0.16
C GLY A 71 -10.98 22.09 1.31
N SER A 72 -9.70 21.83 1.57
CA SER A 72 -9.09 22.32 2.79
C SER A 72 -7.69 22.82 2.43
N SER A 73 -7.64 24.13 2.25
CA SER A 73 -6.38 24.87 2.23
C SER A 73 -5.96 25.06 3.68
N ILE A 74 -4.93 24.37 4.15
CA ILE A 74 -4.24 24.76 5.37
C ILE A 74 -2.73 24.64 5.11
N SER A 75 -2.10 25.79 4.87
CA SER A 75 -0.71 26.02 5.28
C SER A 75 -0.69 25.97 6.81
N HIS A 76 0.34 25.42 7.46
CA HIS A 76 1.11 26.12 8.50
C HIS A 76 2.25 25.22 9.05
N ASN A 77 3.31 25.92 9.41
CA ASN A 77 4.60 25.46 9.92
C ASN A 77 4.53 24.55 11.15
N GLY A 78 5.53 23.68 11.24
CA GLY A 78 6.17 23.31 12.51
C GLY A 78 5.47 22.22 13.31
N ASP A 79 6.09 21.05 13.30
CA ASP A 79 6.11 20.11 14.43
C ASP A 79 4.73 19.60 14.89
N SER A 80 4.14 18.70 14.11
CA SER A 80 3.41 17.58 14.69
C SER A 80 3.27 16.47 13.66
N ASP A 81 3.83 15.32 14.01
CA ASP A 81 3.66 14.01 13.37
C ASP A 81 2.21 13.54 13.56
N VAL A 82 1.28 14.22 12.91
CA VAL A 82 -0.12 13.79 12.84
C VAL A 82 -0.33 13.26 11.44
N GLN A 83 0.09 12.01 11.25
CA GLN A 83 -0.36 11.14 10.18
C GLN A 83 -1.89 11.01 10.31
N HIS A 84 -2.61 11.94 9.69
CA HIS A 84 -4.06 11.96 9.62
C HIS A 84 -4.46 10.83 8.67
N TRP A 85 -4.46 9.60 9.17
CA TRP A 85 -5.19 8.51 8.54
C TRP A 85 -6.61 9.05 8.29
N LEU A 86 -7.04 8.95 7.04
CA LEU A 86 -8.33 9.42 6.56
C LEU A 86 -9.45 9.02 7.53
N PRO A 87 -10.57 9.76 7.62
CA PRO A 87 -11.69 9.39 8.47
C PRO A 87 -12.04 7.92 8.27
N GLU A 88 -12.41 7.24 9.37
CA GLU A 88 -12.69 5.81 9.52
C GLU A 88 -13.73 5.21 8.55
N GLU A 89 -14.16 5.93 7.51
CA GLU A 89 -15.15 5.49 6.54
C GLU A 89 -14.66 4.41 5.57
N ASP A 90 -13.34 4.20 5.48
CA ASP A 90 -12.69 3.10 4.73
C ASP A 90 -11.97 2.09 5.65
N SER A 91 -12.45 1.95 6.90
CA SER A 91 -11.94 0.94 7.84
C SER A 91 -12.41 -0.46 7.46
N TRP A 92 -11.57 -1.47 7.73
CA TRP A 92 -11.90 -2.89 7.52
C TRP A 92 -13.31 -3.22 8.01
N MET A 93 -14.17 -3.69 7.11
CA MET A 93 -15.57 -3.98 7.42
C MET A 93 -15.70 -5.40 7.98
N GLN A 94 -16.27 -5.51 9.17
CA GLN A 94 -16.57 -6.81 9.79
C GLN A 94 -17.91 -7.34 9.28
N ARG A 95 -17.92 -8.49 8.61
CA ARG A 95 -19.13 -9.18 8.16
C ARG A 95 -19.01 -10.70 8.32
N SER A 96 -20.14 -11.38 8.41
CA SER A 96 -20.19 -12.84 8.29
C SER A 96 -20.18 -13.21 6.81
N VAL A 97 -19.22 -14.03 6.38
CA VAL A 97 -19.11 -14.48 4.99
C VAL A 97 -19.33 -15.99 4.93
N THR A 98 -20.23 -16.42 4.04
CA THR A 98 -20.48 -17.85 3.78
C THR A 98 -20.01 -18.19 2.37
N ILE A 99 -19.16 -19.21 2.27
CA ILE A 99 -18.73 -19.77 0.99
C ILE A 99 -19.26 -21.20 0.84
N SER A 100 -19.63 -21.58 -0.38
CA SER A 100 -20.03 -22.95 -0.70
C SER A 100 -18.86 -23.65 -1.40
N VAL A 101 -18.30 -24.68 -0.76
CA VAL A 101 -17.14 -25.41 -1.27
C VAL A 101 -17.62 -26.71 -1.91
N PRO A 102 -17.40 -26.92 -3.23
CA PRO A 102 -17.82 -28.14 -3.90
C PRO A 102 -16.93 -29.32 -3.50
N PHE A 103 -17.54 -30.44 -3.08
CA PHE A 103 -16.81 -31.68 -2.79
C PHE A 103 -16.86 -32.65 -3.97
N PRO A 104 -15.75 -33.35 -4.27
CA PRO A 104 -15.73 -34.36 -5.33
C PRO A 104 -16.75 -35.49 -5.09
N GLN A 105 -17.30 -36.04 -6.17
CA GLN A 105 -18.31 -37.11 -6.12
C GLN A 105 -17.87 -38.39 -5.42
N ARG A 106 -16.56 -38.66 -5.34
CA ARG A 106 -15.99 -39.83 -4.66
C ARG A 106 -15.60 -39.57 -3.21
N SER A 107 -15.86 -38.37 -2.69
CA SER A 107 -15.65 -38.08 -1.27
C SER A 107 -16.69 -38.80 -0.43
N LEU A 108 -16.39 -39.00 0.86
CA LEU A 108 -17.32 -39.61 1.83
C LEU A 108 -18.67 -38.87 1.90
N HIS A 109 -18.70 -37.59 1.51
CA HIS A 109 -19.90 -36.77 1.50
C HIS A 109 -19.95 -35.88 0.24
N PRO A 110 -20.40 -36.43 -0.90
CA PRO A 110 -20.33 -35.76 -2.19
C PRO A 110 -21.48 -34.76 -2.34
N ARG A 111 -21.30 -33.53 -1.82
CA ARG A 111 -22.13 -32.34 -2.07
C ARG A 111 -21.34 -31.07 -1.74
N PRO A 112 -21.68 -29.91 -2.33
CA PRO A 112 -21.22 -28.62 -1.83
C PRO A 112 -21.53 -28.48 -0.34
N ARG A 113 -20.56 -27.98 0.43
CA ARG A 113 -20.73 -27.70 1.85
C ARG A 113 -20.47 -26.22 2.10
N ASP A 114 -21.35 -25.63 2.89
CA ASP A 114 -21.25 -24.22 3.24
C ASP A 114 -20.37 -24.05 4.48
N TYR A 115 -19.47 -23.08 4.42
CA TYR A 115 -18.59 -22.69 5.50
C TYR A 115 -18.81 -21.21 5.77
N THR A 116 -19.19 -20.89 7.00
CA THR A 116 -19.37 -19.52 7.46
C THR A 116 -18.21 -19.11 8.33
N ILE A 117 -17.57 -18.00 7.97
CA ILE A 117 -16.57 -17.32 8.80
C ILE A 117 -17.28 -16.13 9.42
N PHE A 118 -17.34 -16.12 10.75
CA PHE A 118 -17.80 -14.98 11.52
C PHE A 118 -16.67 -13.97 11.65
N ASP A 119 -17.03 -12.70 11.86
CA ASP A 119 -16.07 -11.64 12.15
C ASP A 119 -14.99 -11.47 11.07
N PHE A 120 -15.35 -11.65 9.80
CA PHE A 120 -14.43 -11.49 8.68
C PHE A 120 -14.24 -10.01 8.33
N TYR A 121 -12.99 -9.56 8.38
CA TYR A 121 -12.57 -8.20 8.02
C TYR A 121 -12.19 -8.15 6.54
N HIS A 122 -12.77 -7.23 5.77
CA HIS A 122 -12.47 -6.99 4.35
C HIS A 122 -12.49 -5.51 3.98
#